data_AF-A0A2N7XST7-F1
#
_entry.id   AF-A0A2N7XST7-F1
#
_cell.length_a   1.000
_cell.length_b   1.000
_cell.length_c   1.000
_cell.angle_alpha   90.00
_cell.angle_beta   90.00
_cell.angle_gamma   90.00
#
_symmetry.space_group_name_H-M   'P 1'
#
loop_
_entity.id
_entity.type
_entity.pdbx_description
1 polymer ?
#
loop_
_entity_poly.entity_id
_entity_poly.type
_entity_poly.pdbx_seq_one_letter_code
_entity_poly.pdbx_strand_id
1 'polypeptide(L)'
;NRLSHVANGKLKTDTAAPLPRRLAHLDAMLSALLIDHAPDACAVEEVFVNANPQSTLKLVQARGVVLCAAARAGLDVGEYA
;
A
#
# COMPACT_ATOMS: atom_id res chain seq x y z
N ASN A 1 -23.17 4.46 -15.58
CA ASN A 1 -21.72 4.36 -15.30
C ASN A 1 -21.22 3.02 -15.83
N ARG A 2 -20.19 3.01 -16.68
CA ARG A 2 -19.61 1.76 -17.22
C ARG A 2 -18.22 1.59 -16.61
N LEU A 3 -18.09 0.64 -15.70
CA LEU A 3 -16.81 0.27 -15.10
C LEU A 3 -16.22 -0.91 -15.89
N SER A 4 -14.91 -0.91 -16.06
CA SER A 4 -14.15 -2.05 -16.59
C SER A 4 -13.01 -2.35 -15.63
N HIS A 5 -12.76 -3.64 -15.41
CA HIS A 5 -11.60 -4.09 -14.66
C HIS A 5 -10.32 -3.83 -15.46
N VAL A 6 -9.26 -3.38 -14.75
CA VAL A 6 -7.93 -3.13 -15.34
C VAL A 6 -6.92 -4.14 -14.81
N ALA A 7 -6.78 -4.22 -13.48
CA ALA A 7 -5.83 -5.14 -12.83
C ALA A 7 -6.22 -5.41 -11.37
N ASN A 8 -5.72 -6.52 -10.83
CA ASN A 8 -5.71 -6.82 -9.40
C ASN A 8 -4.53 -7.74 -9.07
N GLY A 9 -4.06 -7.72 -7.83
CA GLY A 9 -2.92 -8.51 -7.42
C GLY A 9 -2.62 -8.42 -5.94
N LYS A 10 -1.48 -8.98 -5.52
CA LYS A 10 -0.96 -8.92 -4.15
C LYS A 10 0.55 -8.76 -4.18
N LEU A 11 1.07 -7.75 -3.50
CA LEU A 11 2.51 -7.58 -3.30
C LEU A 11 2.96 -8.43 -2.11
N LYS A 12 3.83 -9.42 -2.35
CA LYS A 12 4.32 -10.34 -1.32
C LYS A 12 5.73 -9.95 -0.89
N THR A 13 5.95 -9.89 0.42
CA THR A 13 7.28 -9.70 1.00
C THR A 13 7.74 -11.00 1.65
N ASP A 14 9.05 -11.24 1.67
CA ASP A 14 9.63 -12.36 2.40
C ASP A 14 9.42 -12.18 3.91
N THR A 15 8.76 -13.14 4.55
CA THR A 15 8.47 -13.09 5.99
C THR A 15 9.68 -13.37 6.86
N ALA A 16 10.72 -14.01 6.32
CA ALA A 16 11.98 -14.25 7.02
C ALA A 16 12.88 -13.00 7.06
N ALA A 17 12.67 -12.05 6.13
CA ALA A 17 13.45 -10.82 6.08
C ALA A 17 13.09 -9.85 7.23
N PRO A 18 14.08 -9.08 7.74
CA PRO A 18 13.82 -8.01 8.68
C PRO A 18 12.81 -7.00 8.14
N LEU A 19 11.95 -6.48 9.02
CA LEU A 19 10.86 -5.58 8.61
C LEU A 19 11.30 -4.38 7.74
N PRO A 20 12.41 -3.66 8.04
CA PRO A 20 12.84 -2.56 7.18
C PRO A 20 13.11 -2.99 5.72
N ARG A 21 13.66 -4.19 5.50
CA ARG A 21 13.88 -4.74 4.16
C ARG A 21 12.58 -5.07 3.45
N ARG A 22 11.60 -5.59 4.20
CA ARG A 22 10.25 -5.86 3.68
C ARG A 22 9.54 -4.57 3.27
N LEU A 23 9.64 -3.52 4.08
CA LEU A 23 9.06 -2.20 3.78
C LEU A 23 9.71 -1.56 2.54
N ALA A 24 11.03 -1.64 2.41
CA ALA A 24 11.73 -1.16 1.22
C ALA A 24 11.35 -1.94 -0.05
N HIS A 25 11.17 -3.26 0.06
CA HIS A 25 10.70 -4.07 -1.07
C HIS A 25 9.26 -3.74 -1.45
N LEU A 26 8.39 -3.49 -0.46
CA LEU A 26 7.01 -3.04 -0.70
C LEU A 26 6.99 -1.70 -1.45
N ASP A 27 7.80 -0.72 -1.03
CA ASP A 27 7.94 0.58 -1.69
C ASP A 27 8.36 0.44 -3.17
N ALA A 28 9.37 -0.39 -3.43
CA ALA A 28 9.87 -0.63 -4.78
C ALA A 28 8.80 -1.26 -5.69
N MET A 29 8.12 -2.30 -5.22
CA MET A 29 7.04 -2.94 -5.97
C MET A 29 5.84 -2.01 -6.20
N LEU A 30 5.46 -1.22 -5.19
CA LEU A 30 4.36 -0.28 -5.30
C LEU A 30 4.71 0.85 -6.28
N SER A 31 5.92 1.38 -6.22
CA SER A 31 6.40 2.41 -7.17
C SER A 31 6.34 1.91 -8.61
N ALA A 32 6.77 0.67 -8.87
CA ALA A 32 6.65 0.06 -10.19
C ALA A 32 5.18 -0.06 -10.63
N LEU A 33 4.29 -0.52 -9.74
CA LEU A 33 2.86 -0.65 -10.03
C LEU A 33 2.20 0.70 -10.37
N LEU A 34 2.57 1.76 -9.65
CA LEU A 34 2.06 3.11 -9.91
C LEU A 34 2.52 3.63 -11.27
N ILE A 35 3.76 3.32 -11.68
CA ILE A 35 4.28 3.67 -13.01
C ILE A 35 3.56 2.89 -14.11
N ASP A 36 3.41 1.57 -13.93
CA ASP A 36 2.83 0.68 -14.94
C ASP A 36 1.35 1.00 -15.24
N HIS A 37 0.61 1.46 -14.23
CA HIS A 37 -0.82 1.74 -14.35
C HIS A 37 -1.18 3.22 -14.41
N ALA A 38 -0.30 4.12 -13.96
CA ALA A 38 -0.50 5.57 -13.92
C ALA A 38 -1.93 6.00 -13.50
N PRO A 39 -2.42 5.58 -12.32
CA PRO A 39 -3.77 5.92 -11.87
C PRO A 39 -3.89 7.41 -11.57
N ASP A 40 -5.11 7.96 -11.62
CA ASP A 40 -5.38 9.37 -11.28
C ASP A 40 -5.53 9.62 -9.77
N ALA A 41 -5.88 8.58 -9.00
CA ALA A 41 -6.12 8.69 -7.56
C ALA A 41 -5.79 7.37 -6.84
N CYS A 42 -5.59 7.45 -5.52
CA CYS A 42 -5.36 6.31 -4.65
C CYS A 42 -6.44 6.23 -3.56
N ALA A 43 -6.96 5.04 -3.29
CA ALA A 43 -7.85 4.77 -2.18
C ALA A 43 -7.18 3.76 -1.23
N VAL A 44 -7.16 4.07 0.07
CA VAL A 44 -6.54 3.24 1.11
C VAL A 44 -7.52 3.04 2.26
N GLU A 45 -7.66 1.80 2.73
CA GLU A 45 -8.50 1.48 3.89
C GLU A 45 -7.93 2.10 5.17
N GLU A 46 -8.81 2.58 6.04
CA GLU A 46 -8.49 2.99 7.41
C GLU A 46 -8.17 1.76 8.27
N VAL A 47 -7.21 1.91 9.19
CA VAL A 47 -6.85 0.81 10.08
C VAL A 47 -7.69 0.92 11.35
N PHE A 48 -8.55 -0.07 11.58
CA PHE A 48 -9.27 -0.22 12.84
C PHE A 48 -8.42 -0.87 13.92
N VAL A 49 -8.81 -0.64 15.17
CA VAL A 49 -8.16 -1.24 16.35
C VAL A 49 -8.24 -2.76 16.26
N ASN A 50 -7.08 -3.41 16.07
CA ASN A 50 -6.99 -4.86 16.02
C ASN A 50 -6.70 -5.44 17.42
N ALA A 51 -7.16 -6.67 17.69
CA ALA A 51 -6.99 -7.32 18.99
C ALA A 51 -5.52 -7.61 19.36
N ASN A 52 -4.61 -7.66 18.38
CA ASN A 52 -3.19 -7.90 18.58
C ASN A 52 -2.35 -6.65 18.20
N PRO A 53 -1.84 -5.89 19.19
CA PRO A 53 -1.08 -4.67 18.96
C PRO A 53 0.18 -4.86 18.11
N GLN A 54 0.86 -6.01 18.20
CA GLN A 54 2.12 -6.23 17.46
C GLN A 54 1.89 -6.38 15.96
N SER A 55 0.82 -7.07 15.56
CA SER A 55 0.44 -7.15 14.15
C SER A 55 -0.08 -5.82 13.62
N THR A 56 -0.81 -5.06 14.45
CA THR A 56 -1.28 -3.71 14.10
C THR A 56 -0.11 -2.79 13.79
N LEU A 57 0.94 -2.81 14.60
CA LEU A 57 2.13 -1.97 14.39
C LEU A 57 2.80 -2.23 13.03
N LYS A 58 2.94 -3.51 12.64
CA LYS A 58 3.50 -3.88 11.34
C LYS A 58 2.60 -3.44 10.18
N LEU A 59 1.27 -3.55 10.36
CA LEU A 59 0.29 -3.11 9.38
C LEU A 59 0.36 -1.61 9.16
N VAL A 60 0.34 -0.79 10.21
CA VAL A 60 0.38 0.67 10.08
C VAL A 60 1.71 1.15 9.49
N GLN A 61 2.82 0.46 9.75
CA GLN A 61 4.11 0.76 9.11
C GLN A 61 4.09 0.47 7.60
N ALA A 62 3.52 -0.66 7.18
CA ALA A 62 3.33 -0.97 5.76
C ALA A 62 2.38 0.04 5.09
N ARG A 63 1.29 0.41 5.76
CA ARG A 63 0.37 1.45 5.30
C ARG A 63 1.06 2.80 5.13
N GLY A 64 1.94 3.19 6.06
CA GLY A 64 2.73 4.41 5.94
C GLY A 64 3.57 4.44 4.66
N VAL A 65 4.13 3.31 4.24
CA VAL A 65 4.83 3.18 2.95
C VAL A 65 3.87 3.40 1.78
N VAL A 66 2.68 2.80 1.81
CA VAL A 66 1.66 2.96 0.76
C VAL A 66 1.25 4.42 0.59
N LEU A 67 0.90 5.08 1.69
CA LEU A 67 0.51 6.49 1.69
C LEU A 67 1.63 7.39 1.18
N CYS A 68 2.86 7.16 1.64
CA CYS A 68 4.01 7.96 1.23
C CYS A 68 4.31 7.78 -0.26
N ALA A 69 4.28 6.55 -0.77
CA ALA A 69 4.52 6.27 -2.19
C ALA A 69 3.44 6.90 -3.08
N ALA A 70 2.16 6.78 -2.71
CA ALA A 70 1.06 7.40 -3.45
C ALA A 70 1.17 8.93 -3.48
N ALA A 71 1.42 9.57 -2.33
CA ALA A 71 1.60 11.02 -2.25
C ALA A 71 2.82 11.49 -3.05
N ARG A 72 3.94 10.75 -3.01
CA ARG A 72 5.14 11.05 -3.80
C ARG A 72 4.91 10.93 -5.31
N ALA A 73 3.99 10.06 -5.74
CA ALA A 73 3.57 9.93 -7.12
C ALA A 73 2.60 11.05 -7.56
N GLY A 74 2.24 11.98 -6.66
CA GLY A 74 1.34 13.09 -6.95
C GLY A 74 -0.13 12.71 -6.96
N LEU A 75 -0.50 11.58 -6.37
CA LEU A 75 -1.88 11.11 -6.33
C LEU A 75 -2.66 11.74 -5.19
N ASP A 76 -3.92 12.08 -5.45
CA ASP A 76 -4.89 12.35 -4.40
C ASP A 76 -5.22 11.04 -3.66
N VAL A 77 -4.96 11.03 -2.35
CA VAL A 77 -5.18 9.85 -1.50
C VAL A 77 -6.45 10.02 -0.69
N GLY A 78 -7.44 9.15 -0.94
CA GLY A 78 -8.64 9.02 -0.11
C GLY A 78 -8.50 7.88 0.90
N GLU A 79 -8.87 8.14 2.15
CA GLU A 79 -8.94 7.14 3.22
C GLU A 79 -10.40 6.78 3.53
N TYR A 80 -10.70 5.48 3.66
CA TYR A 80 -12.07 4.98 3.80
C TYR A 80 -12.21 3.86 4.83
N ALA A 81 -13.33 3.86 5.55
CA ALA A 81 -13.74 2.91 6.58
C ALA A 81 -14.41 1.64 6.00
#